data_AF-A0A1V4QAQ1-F1
#
_entry.id   AF-A0A1V4QAQ1-F1
#
_cell.length_a   1.000
_cell.length_b   1.000
_cell.length_c   1.000
_cell.angle_alpha   90.00
_cell.angle_beta   90.00
_cell.angle_gamma   90.00
#
_symmetry.space_group_name_H-M   'P 1'
#
loop_
_entity.id
_entity.type
_entity.pdbx_description
1 polymer ?
#
loop_
_entity_poly.entity_id
_entity_poly.type
_entity_poly.pdbx_seq_one_letter_code
_entity_poly.pdbx_strand_id
1 'polypeptide(L)'
;MRRGAAPAILAAVLVLVAALAGCGSGGDDAGPDESRPLVMGASGTPESLVMAQIYAGALRTAGAHVSVEPRIGGDTAQLDAMQRGEVDLFPAFTGRLLAELAPSLAQAADSPVSPAPSTQPAAEGAAAGDPNSDALYVDLNHSLPQGVSVGDATPVSATPQLFVATSLAATAGVSDLSGCGRLPADLPVVTTGEPDPATLRAFTDAGC
;
A
#
# COMPACT_ATOMS: atom_id res chain seq x y z
N MET A 1 51.02 48.36 -32.93
CA MET A 1 50.22 47.81 -31.82
C MET A 1 48.79 48.28 -32.04
N ARG A 2 47.78 47.44 -32.32
CA ARG A 2 47.10 46.54 -31.38
C ARG A 2 46.30 45.51 -32.21
N ARG A 3 46.52 44.21 -31.97
CA ARG A 3 45.70 43.11 -32.52
C ARG A 3 44.45 43.00 -31.64
N GLY A 4 43.27 43.29 -32.20
CA GLY A 4 42.00 43.31 -31.47
C GLY A 4 41.52 41.91 -31.15
N ALA A 5 41.62 41.53 -29.87
CA ALA A 5 41.14 40.28 -29.29
C ALA A 5 39.60 40.23 -29.16
N ALA A 6 38.88 40.43 -30.26
CA ALA A 6 37.42 40.49 -30.26
C ALA A 6 36.67 39.16 -30.52
N PRO A 7 37.18 38.14 -31.24
CA PRO A 7 36.38 36.94 -31.50
C PRO A 7 36.47 35.87 -30.41
N ALA A 8 37.46 35.96 -29.51
CA ALA A 8 37.69 34.92 -28.49
C ALA A 8 36.74 35.00 -27.29
N ILE A 9 36.18 36.18 -27.01
CA ILE A 9 35.30 36.39 -25.84
C ILE A 9 33.88 35.86 -26.13
N LEU A 10 33.43 35.91 -27.40
CA LEU A 10 32.09 35.44 -27.77
C LEU A 10 31.96 33.91 -27.73
N ALA A 11 33.05 33.18 -28.04
CA ALA A 11 33.07 31.72 -27.97
C ALA A 11 33.05 31.19 -26.52
N ALA A 12 33.70 31.89 -25.58
CA ALA A 12 33.74 31.49 -24.18
C ALA A 12 32.39 31.65 -23.47
N VAL A 13 31.58 32.64 -23.87
CA VAL A 13 30.23 32.85 -23.31
C VAL A 13 29.25 31.77 -23.80
N LEU A 14 29.36 31.33 -25.06
CA LEU A 14 28.51 30.26 -25.60
C LEU A 14 28.77 28.89 -24.95
N VAL A 15 30.03 28.58 -24.60
CA VAL A 15 30.39 27.34 -23.89
C VAL A 15 29.94 27.38 -22.42
N LEU A 16 29.96 28.55 -21.77
CA LEU A 16 29.52 28.68 -20.38
C LEU A 16 28.00 28.59 -20.23
N VAL A 17 27.21 29.08 -21.19
CA VAL A 17 25.75 28.95 -21.16
C VAL A 17 25.31 27.49 -21.37
N ALA A 18 26.05 26.71 -22.17
CA ALA A 18 25.79 25.27 -22.33
C ALA A 18 26.11 24.45 -21.07
N ALA A 19 27.06 24.91 -20.24
CA ALA A 19 27.41 24.25 -18.98
C ALA A 19 26.40 24.53 -17.83
N LEU A 20 25.63 25.62 -17.89
CA LEU A 20 24.61 25.94 -16.89
C LEU A 20 23.22 25.35 -17.21
N ALA A 21 23.01 24.78 -18.40
CA ALA A 21 21.77 24.06 -18.76
C ALA A 21 21.72 22.62 -18.20
N GLY A 22 22.79 22.15 -17.54
CA GLY A 22 22.88 20.78 -17.00
C GLY A 22 22.26 20.55 -15.62
N CYS A 23 21.58 21.53 -15.04
CA CYS A 23 20.85 21.39 -13.78
C CYS A 23 19.43 21.97 -13.89
N GLY A 24 18.72 21.55 -14.93
CA GLY A 24 17.28 21.78 -15.10
C GLY A 24 16.58 20.43 -15.15
N SER A 25 15.94 20.05 -14.05
CA SER A 25 14.98 18.95 -14.01
C SER A 25 13.80 19.27 -14.94
N GLY A 26 13.61 18.48 -15.99
CA GLY A 26 12.34 18.41 -16.71
C GLY A 26 12.46 18.34 -18.23
N GLY A 27 12.13 17.17 -18.77
CA GLY A 27 11.41 17.05 -20.04
C GLY A 27 12.25 16.80 -21.29
N ASP A 28 12.08 15.58 -21.82
CA ASP A 28 12.10 15.24 -23.24
C ASP A 28 13.46 15.26 -23.97
N ASP A 29 14.26 14.23 -23.72
CA ASP A 29 15.09 13.58 -24.75
C ASP A 29 15.54 12.19 -24.25
N ALA A 30 14.58 11.27 -24.14
CA ALA A 30 14.88 9.85 -24.16
C ALA A 30 14.39 9.32 -25.51
N GLY A 31 15.29 8.78 -26.33
CA GLY A 31 14.91 7.85 -27.40
C GLY A 31 14.11 6.67 -26.81
N PRO A 32 13.54 5.76 -27.61
CA PRO A 32 12.80 4.62 -27.08
C PRO A 32 13.69 3.90 -26.07
N ASP A 33 13.34 4.05 -24.81
CA ASP A 33 14.06 3.46 -23.70
C ASP A 33 13.81 1.96 -23.82
N GLU A 34 14.80 1.23 -24.35
CA GLU A 34 14.87 -0.24 -24.33
C GLU A 34 15.03 -0.75 -22.88
N SER A 35 14.57 0.01 -21.89
CA SER A 35 14.44 -0.42 -20.51
C SER A 35 13.35 -1.47 -20.45
N ARG A 36 13.72 -2.64 -19.92
CA ARG A 36 12.77 -3.72 -19.63
C ARG A 36 11.56 -3.15 -18.87
N PRO A 37 10.33 -3.59 -19.19
CA PRO A 37 9.17 -3.20 -18.40
C PRO A 37 9.36 -3.68 -16.96
N LEU A 38 8.86 -2.90 -16.00
CA LEU A 38 8.75 -3.32 -14.61
C LEU A 38 7.83 -4.54 -14.53
N VAL A 39 8.31 -5.64 -13.96
CA VAL A 39 7.58 -6.89 -13.84
C VAL A 39 6.92 -6.97 -12.48
N MET A 40 5.60 -6.94 -12.46
CA MET A 40 4.79 -7.10 -11.26
C MET A 40 4.34 -8.55 -11.06
N GLY A 41 4.80 -9.20 -9.99
CA GLY A 41 4.41 -10.56 -9.64
C GLY A 41 3.03 -10.67 -9.00
N ALA A 42 2.40 -11.84 -9.09
CA ALA A 42 1.17 -12.16 -8.35
C ALA A 42 1.06 -13.66 -8.04
N SER A 43 0.49 -14.04 -6.89
CA SER A 43 0.48 -15.42 -6.38
C SER A 43 -0.52 -16.36 -7.07
N GLY A 44 -1.34 -15.83 -7.98
CA GLY A 44 -2.42 -16.56 -8.63
C GLY A 44 -3.71 -16.64 -7.81
N THR A 45 -3.70 -16.15 -6.56
CA THR A 45 -4.93 -15.88 -5.80
C THR A 45 -5.70 -14.71 -6.41
N PRO A 46 -7.06 -14.73 -6.40
CA PRO A 46 -7.85 -13.62 -6.92
C PRO A 46 -7.46 -12.26 -6.32
N GLU A 47 -7.20 -12.24 -5.02
CA GLU A 47 -6.82 -11.05 -4.26
C GLU A 47 -5.48 -10.50 -4.74
N SER A 48 -4.45 -11.34 -4.86
CA SER A 48 -3.14 -10.92 -5.35
C SER A 48 -3.20 -10.44 -6.80
N LEU A 49 -3.99 -11.10 -7.65
CA LEU A 49 -4.18 -10.69 -9.05
C LEU A 49 -4.86 -9.31 -9.15
N VAL A 50 -5.91 -9.08 -8.36
CA VAL A 50 -6.60 -7.79 -8.32
C VAL A 50 -5.65 -6.70 -7.84
N MET A 51 -4.93 -6.94 -6.74
CA MET A 51 -3.96 -5.97 -6.20
C MET A 51 -2.85 -5.67 -7.22
N ALA A 52 -2.31 -6.68 -7.89
CA ALA A 52 -1.29 -6.49 -8.93
C ALA A 52 -1.85 -5.65 -10.09
N GLN A 53 -3.07 -5.89 -10.55
CA GLN A 53 -3.64 -5.05 -11.61
C GLN A 53 -3.88 -3.60 -11.17
N ILE A 54 -4.29 -3.38 -9.91
CA ILE A 54 -4.47 -2.03 -9.35
C ILE A 54 -3.12 -1.28 -9.32
N TYR A 55 -2.08 -1.88 -8.73
CA TYR A 55 -0.76 -1.25 -8.66
C TYR A 55 -0.16 -1.04 -10.05
N ALA A 56 -0.27 -2.03 -10.95
CA ALA A 56 0.23 -1.88 -12.31
C ALA A 56 -0.52 -0.78 -13.07
N GLY A 57 -1.83 -0.63 -12.85
CA GLY A 57 -2.63 0.48 -13.38
C GLY A 57 -2.12 1.84 -12.89
N ALA A 58 -1.94 1.99 -11.58
CA ALA A 58 -1.45 3.23 -10.98
C ALA A 58 -0.07 3.64 -11.51
N LEU A 59 0.86 2.69 -11.59
CA LEU A 59 2.21 2.94 -12.11
C LEU A 59 2.21 3.31 -13.60
N ARG A 60 1.35 2.66 -14.41
CA ARG A 60 1.18 3.03 -15.82
C ARG A 60 0.61 4.44 -15.97
N THR A 61 -0.36 4.82 -15.13
CA THR A 61 -0.88 6.20 -15.10
C THR A 61 0.21 7.21 -14.70
N ALA A 62 1.17 6.81 -13.88
CA ALA A 62 2.34 7.62 -13.54
C ALA A 62 3.44 7.63 -14.63
N GLY A 63 3.24 6.94 -15.76
CA GLY A 63 4.16 6.94 -16.90
C GLY A 63 5.13 5.75 -16.95
N ALA A 64 5.03 4.79 -16.03
CA ALA A 64 5.91 3.61 -16.04
C ALA A 64 5.41 2.52 -17.01
N HIS A 65 6.35 1.83 -17.68
CA HIS A 65 6.04 0.61 -18.42
C HIS A 65 6.00 -0.58 -17.47
N VAL A 66 4.83 -1.18 -17.26
CA VAL A 66 4.62 -2.28 -16.29
C VAL A 66 3.96 -3.48 -16.97
N SER A 67 4.53 -4.68 -16.80
CA SER A 67 3.90 -5.98 -17.10
C SER A 67 3.46 -6.66 -15.79
N VAL A 68 2.43 -7.50 -15.86
CA VAL A 68 1.99 -8.32 -14.72
C VAL A 68 2.26 -9.78 -15.07
N GLU A 69 3.03 -10.46 -14.23
CA GLU A 69 3.33 -11.89 -14.33
C GLU A 69 2.53 -12.66 -13.27
N PRO A 70 1.42 -13.32 -13.66
CA PRO A 70 0.56 -14.00 -12.71
C PRO A 70 1.09 -15.39 -12.34
N ARG A 71 0.61 -15.91 -11.21
CA ARG A 71 0.82 -17.30 -10.74
C ARG A 71 2.26 -17.64 -10.34
N ILE A 72 3.01 -16.65 -9.84
CA ILE A 72 4.28 -16.86 -9.16
C ILE A 72 3.99 -17.20 -7.69
N GLY A 73 3.79 -18.49 -7.39
CA GLY A 73 3.79 -19.09 -6.04
C GLY A 73 3.24 -18.25 -4.87
N GLY A 74 3.70 -18.53 -3.64
CA GLY A 74 3.43 -17.69 -2.46
C GLY A 74 4.37 -16.49 -2.36
N ASP A 75 4.31 -15.75 -1.26
CA ASP A 75 5.08 -14.51 -1.10
C ASP A 75 6.61 -14.80 -1.06
N THR A 76 7.03 -15.90 -0.41
CA THR A 76 8.42 -16.43 -0.50
C THR A 76 8.90 -16.73 -1.92
N ALA A 77 8.06 -17.36 -2.76
CA ALA A 77 8.42 -17.66 -4.15
C ALA A 77 8.58 -16.39 -5.00
N GLN A 78 7.85 -15.32 -4.66
CA GLN A 78 7.97 -14.01 -5.31
C GLN A 78 9.24 -13.28 -4.86
N LEU A 79 9.63 -13.39 -3.58
CA LEU A 79 10.94 -12.93 -3.12
C LEU A 79 12.09 -13.64 -3.84
N ASP A 80 11.99 -14.96 -4.03
CA ASP A 80 13.00 -15.72 -4.78
C ASP A 80 13.04 -15.29 -6.25
N ALA A 81 11.89 -15.05 -6.88
CA ALA A 81 11.80 -14.51 -8.24
C ALA A 81 12.40 -13.10 -8.34
N MET A 82 12.23 -12.28 -7.30
CA MET A 82 12.85 -10.94 -7.21
C MET A 82 14.37 -11.02 -7.11
N GLN A 83 14.90 -11.94 -6.30
CA GLN A 83 16.36 -12.18 -6.23
C GLN A 83 16.96 -12.62 -7.57
N ARG A 84 16.19 -13.33 -8.41
CA ARG A 84 16.59 -13.71 -9.77
C ARG A 84 16.37 -12.63 -10.82
N GLY A 85 15.77 -11.49 -10.47
CA GLY A 85 15.43 -10.40 -11.39
C GLY A 85 14.26 -10.73 -12.34
N GLU A 86 13.46 -11.75 -12.01
CA GLU A 86 12.27 -12.13 -12.78
C GLU A 86 11.07 -11.23 -12.43
N VAL A 87 11.02 -10.75 -11.18
CA VAL A 87 9.99 -9.85 -10.64
C VAL A 87 10.67 -8.62 -10.03
N ASP A 88 10.14 -7.42 -10.28
CA ASP A 88 10.67 -6.18 -9.69
C ASP A 88 9.87 -5.74 -8.46
N LEU A 89 8.58 -6.09 -8.39
CA LEU A 89 7.69 -5.76 -7.29
C LEU A 89 6.49 -6.71 -7.23
N PHE A 90 5.89 -6.90 -6.06
CA PHE A 90 4.67 -7.67 -5.91
C PHE A 90 3.84 -7.21 -4.70
N PRO A 91 2.51 -7.35 -4.73
CA PRO A 91 1.67 -7.05 -3.58
C PRO A 91 1.72 -8.17 -2.54
N ALA A 92 1.90 -7.80 -1.27
CA ALA A 92 1.88 -8.72 -0.14
C ALA A 92 1.15 -8.12 1.06
N PHE A 93 0.64 -8.97 1.93
CA PHE A 93 0.11 -8.55 3.23
C PHE A 93 1.23 -8.60 4.26
N THR A 94 1.52 -7.47 4.91
CA THR A 94 2.65 -7.31 5.83
C THR A 94 2.68 -8.38 6.93
N GLY A 95 1.53 -8.65 7.55
CA GLY A 95 1.43 -9.69 8.59
C GLY A 95 1.70 -11.11 8.07
N ARG A 96 1.19 -11.46 6.88
CA ARG A 96 1.43 -12.79 6.28
C ARG A 96 2.89 -12.96 5.86
N LEU A 97 3.46 -11.93 5.22
CA LEU A 97 4.85 -11.93 4.82
C LEU A 97 5.80 -12.02 6.03
N LEU A 98 5.50 -11.29 7.11
CA LEU A 98 6.24 -11.39 8.36
C LEU A 98 6.14 -12.80 8.96
N ALA A 99 4.95 -13.42 8.94
CA ALA A 99 4.76 -14.78 9.43
C ALA A 99 5.57 -15.82 8.63
N GLU A 100 5.76 -15.60 7.33
CA GLU A 100 6.61 -16.45 6.48
C GLU A 100 8.11 -16.22 6.75
N LEU A 101 8.54 -14.97 6.92
CA LEU A 101 9.97 -14.60 7.06
C LEU A 101 10.50 -14.74 8.50
N ALA A 102 9.70 -14.37 9.49
CA ALA A 102 10.06 -14.37 10.90
C ALA A 102 8.89 -14.88 11.77
N PRO A 103 8.59 -16.20 11.76
CA PRO A 103 7.46 -16.78 12.48
C PRO A 103 7.44 -16.50 13.98
N SER A 104 8.61 -16.29 14.60
CA SER A 104 8.72 -15.96 16.03
C SER A 104 8.27 -14.54 16.35
N LEU A 105 8.41 -13.59 15.41
CA LEU A 105 7.97 -12.21 15.59
C LEU A 105 6.46 -12.08 15.36
N ALA A 106 5.93 -12.81 14.36
CA ALA A 106 4.49 -12.84 14.10
C ALA A 106 3.67 -13.36 15.30
N GLN A 107 4.15 -14.40 16.00
CA GLN A 107 3.50 -14.93 17.20
C GLN A 107 3.51 -13.96 18.39
N ALA A 108 4.49 -13.06 18.47
CA ALA A 108 4.53 -12.04 19.51
C ALA A 108 3.49 -10.93 19.26
N ALA A 109 3.18 -10.63 18.00
CA ALA A 109 2.18 -9.64 17.61
C ALA A 109 0.73 -10.12 17.85
N ASP A 110 0.47 -11.44 17.80
CA ASP A 110 -0.83 -12.04 18.11
C ASP A 110 -1.10 -12.18 19.63
N SER A 111 -0.11 -11.90 20.47
CA SER A 111 -0.32 -11.86 21.92
C SER A 111 -1.08 -10.58 22.29
N PRO A 112 -2.19 -10.64 23.06
CA PRO A 112 -2.98 -9.46 23.36
C PRO A 112 -2.16 -8.48 24.21
N VAL A 113 -1.57 -7.47 23.56
CA VAL A 113 -1.08 -6.29 24.24
C VAL A 113 -2.32 -5.52 24.67
N SER A 114 -2.56 -5.49 25.98
CA SER A 114 -3.59 -4.65 26.59
C SER A 114 -3.45 -3.22 26.06
N PRO A 115 -4.49 -2.62 25.46
CA PRO A 115 -4.36 -1.29 24.89
C PRO A 115 -4.06 -0.30 26.02
N ALA A 116 -2.87 0.30 25.98
CA ALA A 116 -2.57 1.44 26.83
C ALA A 116 -3.48 2.61 26.42
N PRO A 117 -4.02 3.40 27.36
CA PRO A 117 -4.94 4.49 27.03
C PRO A 117 -4.17 5.62 26.34
N SER A 118 -4.37 5.79 25.03
CA SER A 118 -3.86 6.93 24.26
C SER A 118 -4.77 8.15 24.45
N THR A 119 -4.34 9.08 25.30
CA THR A 119 -4.97 10.40 25.53
C THR A 119 -4.61 11.43 24.44
N GLN A 120 -4.81 11.11 23.16
CA GLN A 120 -4.69 12.12 22.09
C GLN A 120 -5.96 12.16 21.24
N PRO A 121 -6.58 13.35 21.06
CA PRO A 121 -7.74 13.48 20.21
C PRO A 121 -7.32 13.24 18.75
N ALA A 122 -7.95 12.27 18.10
CA ALA A 122 -7.78 12.00 16.69
C ALA A 122 -8.21 13.22 15.88
N ALA A 123 -7.33 13.70 14.99
CA ALA A 123 -7.70 14.65 13.96
C ALA A 123 -8.57 13.93 12.92
N GLU A 124 -9.73 14.51 12.63
CA GLU A 124 -10.70 14.01 11.67
C GLU A 124 -10.07 13.87 10.28
N GLY A 125 -10.03 12.64 9.74
CA GLY A 125 -9.60 12.34 8.37
C GLY A 125 -8.28 11.58 8.21
N ALA A 126 -7.51 11.34 9.27
CA ALA A 126 -6.43 10.36 9.24
C ALA A 126 -6.97 9.02 9.77
N ALA A 127 -6.86 7.96 8.97
CA ALA A 127 -7.01 6.61 9.52
C ALA A 127 -6.01 6.49 10.66
N ALA A 128 -6.51 6.39 11.90
CA ALA A 128 -5.67 6.18 13.06
C ALA A 128 -4.85 4.91 12.81
N GLY A 129 -3.53 5.05 12.65
CA GLY A 129 -2.64 3.90 12.57
C GLY A 129 -2.82 3.06 13.82
N ASP A 130 -3.09 1.76 13.65
CA ASP A 130 -3.07 0.83 14.78
C ASP A 130 -1.63 0.82 15.31
N PRO A 131 -1.37 1.08 16.61
CA PRO A 131 -0.02 0.99 17.16
C PRO A 131 0.65 -0.38 16.90
N ASN A 132 -0.14 -1.44 16.68
CA ASN A 132 0.39 -2.74 16.26
C ASN A 132 0.88 -2.74 14.81
N SER A 133 0.30 -1.94 13.92
CA SER A 133 0.69 -1.90 12.50
C SER A 133 2.07 -1.29 12.27
N ASP A 134 2.46 -0.28 13.06
CA ASP A 134 3.80 0.33 12.96
C ASP A 134 4.88 -0.64 13.43
N ALA A 135 4.64 -1.35 14.54
CA ALA A 135 5.56 -2.38 15.05
C ALA A 135 5.71 -3.53 14.05
N LEU A 136 4.59 -4.01 13.47
CA LEU A 136 4.61 -5.03 12.42
C LEU A 136 5.41 -4.58 11.19
N TYR A 137 5.29 -3.32 10.79
CA TYR A 137 6.02 -2.78 9.65
C TYR A 137 7.54 -2.72 9.90
N VAL A 138 7.93 -2.31 11.12
CA VAL A 138 9.34 -2.28 11.54
C VAL A 138 9.93 -3.70 11.56
N ASP A 139 9.24 -4.65 12.20
CA ASP A 139 9.69 -6.05 12.29
C ASP A 139 9.80 -6.70 10.90
N LEU A 140 8.85 -6.41 10.01
CA LEU A 140 8.92 -6.86 8.63
C LEU A 140 10.14 -6.29 7.92
N ASN A 141 10.37 -4.98 8.00
CA ASN A 141 11.50 -4.34 7.32
C ASN A 141 12.86 -4.89 7.80
N HIS A 142 12.97 -5.30 9.07
CA HIS A 142 14.15 -5.99 9.59
C HIS A 142 14.30 -7.45 9.12
N SER A 143 13.21 -8.07 8.70
CA SER A 143 13.16 -9.49 8.30
C SER A 143 13.34 -9.70 6.79
N LEU A 144 13.35 -8.64 5.99
CA LEU A 144 13.46 -8.73 4.52
C LEU A 144 14.86 -9.19 4.06
N PRO A 145 14.94 -9.89 2.92
CA PRO A 145 16.20 -10.13 2.23
C PRO A 145 16.91 -8.83 1.83
N GLN A 146 18.23 -8.90 1.68
CA GLN A 146 19.03 -7.76 1.22
C GLN A 146 18.56 -7.27 -0.16
N GLY A 147 18.47 -5.95 -0.33
CA GLY A 147 18.03 -5.34 -1.58
C GLY A 147 16.52 -5.37 -1.82
N VAL A 148 15.73 -5.89 -0.87
CA VAL A 148 14.27 -5.83 -0.89
C VAL A 148 13.82 -4.77 0.11
N SER A 149 12.86 -3.93 -0.29
CA SER A 149 12.21 -2.94 0.57
C SER A 149 10.71 -3.06 0.44
N VAL A 150 10.00 -2.82 1.54
CA VAL A 150 8.55 -2.65 1.54
C VAL A 150 8.26 -1.17 1.29
N GLY A 151 7.33 -0.89 0.38
CA GLY A 151 6.82 0.47 0.14
C GLY A 151 5.76 0.86 1.17
N ASP A 152 5.28 2.10 1.09
CA ASP A 152 4.28 2.62 2.04
C ASP A 152 3.09 1.67 2.18
N ALA A 153 2.85 1.22 3.42
CA ALA A 153 1.74 0.34 3.70
C ALA A 153 0.41 1.08 3.52
N THR A 154 -0.45 0.56 2.65
CA THR A 154 -1.85 0.97 2.63
C THR A 154 -2.56 0.30 3.80
N PRO A 155 -3.19 1.04 4.73
CA PRO A 155 -3.92 0.43 5.82
C PRO A 155 -5.09 -0.39 5.27
N VAL A 156 -5.16 -1.65 5.69
CA VAL A 156 -6.28 -2.55 5.41
C VAL A 156 -6.80 -3.07 6.73
N SER A 157 -8.11 -3.01 6.91
CA SER A 157 -8.77 -3.56 8.10
C SER A 157 -9.28 -4.96 7.77
N ALA A 158 -8.80 -5.95 8.51
CA ALA A 158 -9.37 -7.30 8.52
C ALA A 158 -10.49 -7.44 9.57
N THR A 159 -10.90 -6.33 10.20
CA THR A 159 -11.99 -6.31 11.15
C THR A 159 -13.31 -6.52 10.41
N PRO A 160 -14.22 -7.39 10.90
CA PRO A 160 -15.57 -7.47 10.35
C PRO A 160 -16.22 -6.08 10.36
N GLN A 161 -16.70 -5.64 9.21
CA GLN A 161 -17.37 -4.36 9.07
C GLN A 161 -18.85 -4.59 8.79
N LEU A 162 -19.71 -3.83 9.48
CA LEU A 162 -21.12 -3.75 9.19
C LEU A 162 -21.39 -2.48 8.38
N PHE A 163 -22.01 -2.66 7.21
CA PHE A 163 -22.44 -1.54 6.38
C PHE A 163 -23.95 -1.39 6.46
N VAL A 164 -24.40 -0.16 6.68
CA VAL A 164 -25.82 0.21 6.64
C VAL A 164 -26.00 1.25 5.55
N ALA A 165 -27.09 1.17 4.79
CA ALA A 165 -27.42 2.19 3.80
C ALA A 165 -27.49 3.56 4.47
N THR A 166 -26.82 4.57 3.91
CA THR A 166 -26.77 5.92 4.49
C THR A 166 -28.14 6.54 4.69
N SER A 167 -29.09 6.28 3.79
CA SER A 167 -30.48 6.72 3.93
C SER A 167 -31.20 6.09 5.13
N LEU A 168 -30.95 4.81 5.38
CA LEU A 168 -31.51 4.08 6.52
C LEU A 168 -30.89 4.56 7.83
N ALA A 169 -29.56 4.69 7.87
CA ALA A 169 -28.83 5.23 9.01
C ALA A 169 -29.32 6.66 9.36
N ALA A 170 -29.50 7.51 8.35
CA ALA A 170 -30.03 8.87 8.53
C ALA A 170 -31.48 8.87 9.03
N THR A 171 -32.34 7.99 8.49
CA THR A 171 -33.76 7.88 8.90
C THR A 171 -33.89 7.38 10.34
N ALA A 172 -33.03 6.43 10.75
CA ALA A 172 -33.01 5.89 12.11
C ALA A 172 -32.18 6.73 13.10
N GLY A 173 -31.47 7.77 12.62
CA GLY A 173 -30.60 8.61 13.45
C GLY A 173 -29.41 7.85 14.04
N VAL A 174 -28.85 6.90 13.29
CA VAL A 174 -27.75 6.03 13.72
C VAL A 174 -26.45 6.44 13.02
N SER A 175 -25.45 6.85 13.79
CA SER A 175 -24.11 7.24 13.31
C SER A 175 -23.05 6.16 13.53
N ASP A 176 -23.31 5.22 14.43
CA ASP A 176 -22.38 4.20 14.89
C ASP A 176 -23.14 2.98 15.43
N LEU A 177 -22.42 1.89 15.73
CA LEU A 177 -23.01 0.63 16.18
C LEU A 177 -23.69 0.71 17.55
N SER A 178 -23.37 1.69 18.41
CA SER A 178 -24.06 1.83 19.70
C SER A 178 -25.54 2.21 19.51
N GLY A 179 -25.89 2.79 18.36
CA GLY A 179 -27.26 3.11 17.99
C GLY A 179 -27.98 2.02 17.20
N CYS A 180 -27.38 0.86 16.97
CA CYS A 180 -27.91 -0.15 16.05
C CYS A 180 -29.35 -0.60 16.39
N GLY A 181 -29.74 -0.66 17.67
CA GLY A 181 -31.10 -1.06 18.07
C GLY A 181 -32.20 -0.06 17.72
N ARG A 182 -31.86 1.09 17.15
CA ARG A 182 -32.81 2.03 16.53
C ARG A 182 -33.11 1.68 15.07
N LEU A 183 -32.36 0.76 14.47
CA LEU A 183 -32.65 0.25 13.13
C LEU A 183 -33.93 -0.59 13.17
N PRO A 184 -34.73 -0.60 12.08
CA PRO A 184 -35.87 -1.49 11.95
C PRO A 184 -35.48 -2.96 12.16
N ALA A 185 -36.34 -3.71 12.84
CA ALA A 185 -36.22 -5.17 12.90
C ALA A 185 -36.37 -5.79 11.50
N ASP A 186 -35.88 -7.03 11.34
CA ASP A 186 -36.02 -7.84 10.12
C ASP A 186 -35.34 -7.26 8.86
N LEU A 187 -34.33 -6.41 9.04
CA LEU A 187 -33.51 -5.96 7.92
C LEU A 187 -32.76 -7.15 7.30
N PRO A 188 -32.71 -7.24 5.96
CA PRO A 188 -31.94 -8.29 5.29
C PRO A 188 -30.45 -8.05 5.55
N VAL A 189 -29.79 -9.03 6.17
CA VAL A 189 -28.35 -9.04 6.36
C VAL A 189 -27.72 -9.78 5.18
N VAL A 190 -26.86 -9.10 4.45
CA VAL A 190 -26.00 -9.72 3.42
C VAL A 190 -24.61 -9.84 4.01
N THR A 191 -24.13 -11.07 4.12
CA THR A 191 -22.78 -11.35 4.62
C THR A 191 -21.89 -11.82 3.46
N THR A 192 -20.61 -11.43 3.52
CA THR A 192 -19.58 -11.91 2.56
C THR A 192 -18.95 -13.24 2.99
N GLY A 193 -19.39 -13.79 4.14
CA GLY A 193 -18.96 -15.06 4.72
C GLY A 193 -19.91 -15.49 5.84
N GLU A 194 -19.60 -16.61 6.51
CA GLU A 194 -20.38 -17.05 7.66
C GLU A 194 -19.93 -16.26 8.91
N PRO A 195 -20.82 -15.45 9.51
CA PRO A 195 -20.44 -14.63 10.66
C PRO A 195 -20.17 -15.51 11.89
N ASP A 196 -19.09 -15.19 12.61
CA ASP A 196 -18.74 -15.88 13.84
C ASP A 196 -19.90 -15.78 14.87
N PRO A 197 -20.33 -16.90 15.49
CA PRO A 197 -21.42 -16.89 16.46
C PRO A 197 -21.21 -15.97 17.66
N ALA A 198 -19.96 -15.74 18.09
CA ALA A 198 -19.70 -14.80 19.18
C ALA A 198 -19.94 -13.36 18.74
N THR A 199 -19.52 -13.03 17.52
CA THR A 199 -19.81 -11.73 16.87
C THR A 199 -21.32 -11.50 16.76
N LEU A 200 -22.08 -12.49 16.27
CA LEU A 200 -23.55 -12.37 16.19
C LEU A 200 -24.20 -12.16 17.55
N ARG A 201 -23.77 -12.88 18.58
CA ARG A 201 -24.28 -12.69 19.95
C ARG A 201 -23.97 -11.29 20.47
N ALA A 202 -22.78 -10.75 20.22
CA ALA A 202 -22.42 -9.40 20.63
C ALA A 202 -23.34 -8.34 19.97
N PHE A 203 -23.73 -8.54 18.70
CA PHE A 203 -24.74 -7.70 18.05
C PHE A 203 -26.11 -7.84 18.73
N THR A 204 -26.55 -9.07 19.00
CA THR A 204 -27.81 -9.34 19.73
C THR A 204 -27.85 -8.71 21.11
N ASP A 205 -26.77 -8.82 21.88
CA ASP A 205 -26.66 -8.24 23.21
C ASP A 205 -26.64 -6.70 23.18
N ALA A 206 -26.16 -6.11 22.07
CA ALA A 206 -26.20 -4.67 21.82
C ALA A 206 -27.57 -4.18 21.31
N GLY A 207 -28.53 -5.08 21.11
CA GLY A 207 -29.87 -4.76 20.60
C GLY A 207 -29.95 -4.61 19.09
N CYS A 208 -28.91 -5.04 18.36
CA CYS A 208 -28.97 -5.36 16.95
C CYS A 208 -29.26 -6.87 16.76
#